data_AF-A0AAC9X663-F1
#
_entry.id   AF-A0AAC9X663-F1
#
_cell.length_a   1.000
_cell.length_b   1.000
_cell.length_c   1.000
_cell.angle_alpha   90.00
_cell.angle_beta   90.00
_cell.angle_gamma   90.00
#
_symmetry.space_group_name_H-M   'P 1'
#
loop_
_entity.id
_entity.type
_entity.pdbx_description
1 polymer ?
#
loop_
_entity_poly.entity_id
_entity_poly.type
_entity_poly.pdbx_seq_one_letter_code
_entity_poly.pdbx_strand_id
1 'polypeptide(L)'
;MTNTTMQMMEMHMKDMPMQGMDMMLMQECIEACSACEQACTMCADSMMGEGMATGRSLCATMADLAGTMMRAMLRPNGMHMEGMMAMHTATMTMATACAEECMKHAGMSEDARMCAEACRQCAMACQKMMDAMTGMMPTS
;
A
#
# COMPACT_ATOMS: atom_id res chain seq x y z
N MET A 1 -1.24 1.73 21.33
CA MET A 1 -0.97 0.27 21.36
C MET A 1 -0.10 -0.03 20.16
N THR A 2 1.09 -0.57 20.36
CA THR A 2 1.97 -1.02 19.26
C THR A 2 1.37 -2.27 18.63
N ASN A 3 1.11 -2.27 17.33
CA ASN A 3 0.60 -3.46 16.65
C ASN A 3 1.71 -4.49 16.40
N THR A 4 1.35 -5.70 15.98
CA THR A 4 2.30 -6.80 15.73
C THR A 4 3.42 -6.42 14.77
N THR A 5 3.11 -5.63 13.73
CA THR A 5 4.10 -5.15 12.76
C THR A 5 5.19 -4.35 13.46
N MET A 6 4.83 -3.35 14.27
CA MET A 6 5.79 -2.52 15.00
C MET A 6 6.65 -3.37 15.95
N GLN A 7 6.04 -4.28 16.72
CA GLN A 7 6.77 -5.15 17.65
C GLN A 7 7.79 -6.04 16.94
N MET A 8 7.42 -6.63 15.80
CA MET A 8 8.34 -7.45 15.00
C MET A 8 9.48 -6.60 14.41
N MET A 9 9.18 -5.41 13.91
CA MET A 9 10.19 -4.51 13.35
C MET A 9 11.18 -4.03 14.43
N GLU A 10 10.72 -3.72 15.64
CA GLU A 10 11.58 -3.34 16.77
C GLU A 10 12.51 -4.48 17.19
N MET A 11 12.00 -5.71 17.29
CA MET A 11 12.80 -6.89 17.66
C MET A 11 13.92 -7.16 16.66
N HIS A 12 13.69 -6.88 15.37
CA HIS A 12 14.64 -7.14 14.28
C HIS A 12 15.40 -5.89 13.82
N MET A 13 15.22 -4.74 14.49
CA MET A 13 15.80 -3.46 14.09
C MET A 13 17.33 -3.49 14.05
N LYS A 14 17.97 -4.20 14.99
CA LYS A 14 19.44 -4.31 15.09
C LYS A 14 20.06 -5.14 13.97
N ASP A 15 19.27 -6.02 13.37
CA ASP A 15 19.71 -6.95 12.32
C ASP A 15 19.37 -6.44 10.91
N MET A 16 18.68 -5.29 10.80
CA MET A 16 18.30 -4.72 9.51
C MET A 16 19.49 -4.08 8.79
N PRO A 17 19.72 -4.41 7.50
CA PRO A 17 20.82 -3.84 6.72
C PRO A 17 20.60 -2.37 6.32
N MET A 18 19.39 -1.84 6.47
CA MET A 18 19.00 -0.49 6.01
C MET A 18 19.15 0.55 7.13
N GLN A 19 20.39 0.98 7.41
CA GLN A 19 20.64 2.06 8.36
C GLN A 19 20.05 3.39 7.84
N GLY A 20 19.36 4.13 8.73
CA GLY A 20 18.73 5.41 8.39
C GLY A 20 17.29 5.32 7.89
N MET A 21 16.70 4.11 7.82
CA MET A 21 15.29 3.95 7.45
C MET A 21 14.35 4.48 8.53
N ASP A 22 13.39 5.33 8.15
CA ASP A 22 12.34 5.79 9.06
C ASP A 22 11.32 4.66 9.26
N MET A 23 11.46 3.97 10.39
CA MET A 23 10.63 2.82 10.74
C MET A 23 9.17 3.19 10.97
N MET A 24 8.88 4.44 11.38
CA MET A 24 7.50 4.89 11.55
C MET A 24 6.83 5.07 10.18
N LEU A 25 7.52 5.72 9.23
CA LEU A 25 6.99 5.87 7.86
C LEU A 25 6.80 4.51 7.17
N MET A 26 7.73 3.59 7.38
CA MET A 26 7.62 2.24 6.85
C MET A 26 6.42 1.50 7.43
N GLN A 27 6.19 1.60 8.74
CA GLN A 27 5.01 1.03 9.40
C GLN A 27 3.71 1.65 8.88
N GLU A 28 3.64 2.99 8.80
CA GLU A 28 2.46 3.69 8.25
C GLU A 28 2.15 3.20 6.83
N CYS A 29 3.19 3.00 6.00
CA CYS A 29 3.01 2.45 4.66
C CYS A 29 2.53 1.00 4.67
N ILE A 30 3.07 0.14 5.55
CA ILE A 30 2.62 -1.25 5.70
C ILE A 30 1.15 -1.30 6.10
N GLU A 31 0.73 -0.48 7.06
CA GLU A 31 -0.65 -0.42 7.53
C GLU A 31 -1.60 0.10 6.45
N ALA A 32 -1.22 1.16 5.74
CA ALA A 32 -2.03 1.70 4.65
C ALA A 32 -2.17 0.68 3.49
N CYS A 33 -1.09 -0.03 3.14
CA CYS A 33 -1.16 -1.12 2.16
C CYS A 33 -2.06 -2.27 2.63
N SER A 34 -1.97 -2.68 3.91
CA SER A 34 -2.84 -3.74 4.46
C SER A 34 -4.32 -3.35 4.45
N ALA A 35 -4.64 -2.12 4.87
CA ALA A 35 -6.01 -1.61 4.86
C ALA A 35 -6.56 -1.51 3.42
N CYS A 36 -5.73 -1.05 2.48
CA CYS A 36 -6.07 -0.97 1.07
C CYS A 36 -6.34 -2.35 0.45
N GLU A 37 -5.50 -3.34 0.76
CA GLU A 37 -5.68 -4.72 0.29
C GLU A 37 -7.02 -5.31 0.75
N GLN A 38 -7.33 -5.18 2.04
CA GLN A 38 -8.60 -5.66 2.60
C GLN A 38 -9.80 -4.94 2.00
N ALA A 39 -9.75 -3.60 1.92
CA ALA A 39 -10.85 -2.80 1.36
C ALA A 39 -11.09 -3.10 -0.12
N CYS A 40 -10.02 -3.21 -0.92
CA CYS A 40 -10.11 -3.55 -2.34
C CYS A 40 -10.64 -4.96 -2.57
N THR A 41 -10.21 -5.94 -1.76
CA THR A 41 -10.69 -7.32 -1.84
C THR A 41 -12.20 -7.40 -1.62
N MET A 42 -12.69 -6.74 -0.56
CA MET A 42 -14.12 -6.72 -0.24
C MET A 42 -14.93 -5.92 -1.27
N CYS A 43 -14.41 -4.77 -1.72
CA CYS A 43 -15.08 -3.95 -2.72
C CYS A 43 -15.18 -4.68 -4.07
N ALA A 44 -14.14 -5.38 -4.51
CA ALA A 44 -14.18 -6.15 -5.75
C ALA A 44 -15.30 -7.21 -5.74
N ASP A 45 -15.50 -7.88 -4.61
CA ASP A 45 -16.57 -8.87 -4.43
C ASP A 45 -17.96 -8.21 -4.48
N SER A 46 -18.15 -7.07 -3.80
CA SER A 46 -19.45 -6.39 -3.74
C SER A 46 -19.83 -5.61 -5.01
N MET A 47 -18.86 -5.30 -5.89
CA MET A 47 -19.06 -4.57 -7.15
C MET A 47 -19.77 -5.42 -8.22
N MET A 48 -21.06 -5.65 -8.03
CA MET A 48 -21.96 -6.41 -8.90
C MET A 48 -22.92 -5.47 -9.64
N GLY A 49 -23.07 -5.64 -10.96
CA GLY A 49 -24.08 -4.93 -11.76
C GLY A 49 -23.52 -4.18 -12.98
N GLU A 50 -24.42 -3.52 -13.70
CA GLU A 50 -24.06 -2.72 -14.88
C GLU A 50 -23.17 -1.54 -14.47
N GLY A 51 -22.10 -1.28 -15.23
CA GLY A 51 -21.15 -0.20 -14.96
C GLY A 51 -20.10 -0.48 -13.89
N MET A 52 -20.16 -1.61 -13.17
CA MET A 52 -19.26 -1.92 -12.05
C MET A 52 -18.03 -2.76 -12.43
N ALA A 53 -18.01 -3.34 -13.64
CA ALA A 53 -16.96 -4.27 -14.07
C ALA A 53 -15.55 -3.67 -14.02
N THR A 54 -15.39 -2.41 -14.47
CA THR A 54 -14.10 -1.71 -14.45
C THR A 54 -13.56 -1.56 -13.04
N GLY A 55 -14.38 -1.03 -12.13
CA GLY A 55 -13.95 -0.84 -10.75
C GLY A 55 -13.70 -2.16 -10.02
N ARG A 56 -14.47 -3.23 -10.31
CA ARG A 56 -14.17 -4.58 -9.81
C ARG A 56 -12.77 -5.04 -10.22
N SER A 57 -12.43 -4.94 -11.50
CA SER A 57 -11.12 -5.36 -12.01
C SER A 57 -9.97 -4.51 -11.46
N LEU A 58 -10.18 -3.19 -11.29
CA LEU A 58 -9.22 -2.30 -10.66
C LEU A 58 -9.02 -2.64 -9.17
N CYS A 59 -10.11 -2.85 -8.41
CA CYS A 59 -10.04 -3.28 -7.01
C CYS A 59 -9.27 -4.59 -6.86
N ALA A 60 -9.58 -5.62 -7.66
CA ALA A 60 -8.87 -6.89 -7.60
C ALA A 60 -7.36 -6.72 -7.85
N THR A 61 -6.99 -5.97 -8.89
CA THR A 61 -5.58 -5.69 -9.21
C THR A 61 -4.90 -4.87 -8.10
N MET A 62 -5.61 -3.89 -7.54
CA MET A 62 -5.08 -3.05 -6.46
C MET A 62 -4.86 -3.85 -5.17
N ALA A 63 -5.76 -4.79 -4.85
CA ALA A 63 -5.57 -5.69 -3.72
C ALA A 63 -4.27 -6.50 -3.85
N ASP A 64 -4.02 -7.07 -5.03
CA ASP A 64 -2.79 -7.83 -5.31
C ASP A 64 -1.52 -6.97 -5.16
N LEU A 65 -1.54 -5.75 -5.69
CA LEU A 65 -0.40 -4.82 -5.59
C LEU A 65 -0.17 -4.36 -4.15
N ALA A 66 -1.21 -3.93 -3.43
CA ALA A 66 -1.12 -3.49 -2.05
C ALA A 66 -0.59 -4.60 -1.14
N GLY A 67 -1.14 -5.81 -1.26
CA GLY A 67 -0.68 -6.98 -0.50
C GLY A 67 0.76 -7.37 -0.83
N THR A 68 1.16 -7.26 -2.09
CA THR A 68 2.54 -7.54 -2.51
C THR A 68 3.52 -6.49 -1.99
N MET A 69 3.17 -5.20 -2.08
CA MET A 69 3.96 -4.08 -1.56
C MET A 69 4.16 -4.21 -0.05
N MET A 70 3.09 -4.49 0.70
CA MET A 70 3.13 -4.76 2.14
C MET A 70 4.12 -5.89 2.47
N ARG A 71 3.99 -7.05 1.81
CA ARG A 71 4.87 -8.20 2.05
C ARG A 71 6.32 -7.95 1.64
N ALA A 72 6.57 -7.11 0.64
CA ALA A 72 7.92 -6.73 0.23
C ALA A 72 8.61 -5.87 1.29
N MET A 73 7.90 -4.90 1.88
CA MET A 73 8.43 -4.10 2.98
C MET A 73 8.77 -4.96 4.21
N LEU A 74 8.02 -6.02 4.49
CA LEU A 74 8.32 -6.95 5.60
C LEU A 74 9.59 -7.82 5.39
N ARG A 75 10.39 -7.58 4.34
CA ARG A 75 11.59 -8.38 3.99
C ARG A 75 12.83 -7.50 3.78
N PRO A 76 13.25 -6.72 4.79
CA PRO A 76 14.36 -5.77 4.69
C PRO A 76 15.69 -6.40 4.27
N ASN A 77 15.95 -7.65 4.63
CA ASN A 77 17.20 -8.36 4.27
C ASN A 77 17.38 -8.59 2.76
N GLY A 78 16.27 -8.63 2.01
CA GLY A 78 16.29 -8.78 0.55
C GLY A 78 15.90 -7.50 -0.17
N MET A 79 15.94 -6.35 0.52
CA MET A 79 15.46 -5.09 -0.03
C MET A 79 16.40 -4.59 -1.13
N HIS A 80 15.91 -4.59 -2.37
CA HIS A 80 16.60 -3.99 -3.52
C HIS A 80 16.02 -2.60 -3.80
N MET A 81 16.80 -1.54 -3.59
CA MET A 81 16.30 -0.15 -3.59
C MET A 81 15.58 0.24 -4.88
N GLU A 82 16.18 0.01 -6.04
CA GLU A 82 15.56 0.34 -7.33
C GLU A 82 14.26 -0.45 -7.55
N GLY A 83 14.24 -1.72 -7.13
CA GLY A 83 13.06 -2.57 -7.21
C GLY A 83 11.92 -2.07 -6.32
N MET A 84 12.24 -1.67 -5.09
CA MET A 84 11.26 -1.12 -4.16
C MET A 84 10.70 0.22 -4.62
N MET A 85 11.53 1.12 -5.17
CA MET A 85 11.07 2.40 -5.73
C MET A 85 10.12 2.19 -6.91
N ALA A 86 10.45 1.24 -7.81
CA ALA A 86 9.57 0.87 -8.92
C ALA A 86 8.24 0.28 -8.42
N MET A 87 8.29 -0.60 -7.41
CA MET A 87 7.10 -1.18 -6.79
C MET A 87 6.19 -0.13 -6.12
N HIS A 88 6.75 0.84 -5.40
CA HIS A 88 5.97 1.93 -4.81
C HIS A 88 5.31 2.79 -5.91
N THR A 89 6.04 3.11 -6.98
CA THR A 89 5.50 3.88 -8.11
C THR A 89 4.30 3.16 -8.74
N ALA A 90 4.42 1.85 -8.99
CA ALA A 90 3.34 1.04 -9.54
C ALA A 90 2.13 0.96 -8.60
N THR A 91 2.37 0.71 -7.31
CA THR A 91 1.34 0.64 -6.27
C THR A 91 0.58 1.95 -6.16
N MET A 92 1.29 3.09 -6.12
CA MET A 92 0.70 4.42 -6.02
C MET A 92 -0.13 4.79 -7.25
N THR A 93 0.37 4.45 -8.45
CA THR A 93 -0.34 4.70 -9.70
C THR A 93 -1.65 3.90 -9.75
N MET A 94 -1.61 2.61 -9.41
CA MET A 94 -2.80 1.76 -9.37
C MET A 94 -3.78 2.21 -8.27
N ALA A 95 -3.28 2.58 -7.10
CA ALA A 95 -4.11 3.04 -5.99
C ALA A 95 -4.87 4.31 -6.37
N THR A 96 -4.22 5.24 -7.05
CA THR A 96 -4.85 6.47 -7.56
C THR A 96 -5.95 6.14 -8.56
N ALA A 97 -5.67 5.29 -9.56
CA ALA A 97 -6.66 4.87 -10.55
C ALA A 97 -7.87 4.14 -9.92
N CYS A 98 -7.61 3.24 -8.97
CA CYS A 98 -8.64 2.52 -8.24
C CYS A 98 -9.49 3.47 -7.37
N ALA A 99 -8.87 4.44 -6.71
CA ALA A 99 -9.57 5.43 -5.91
C ALA A 99 -10.51 6.29 -6.76
N GLU A 100 -10.04 6.77 -7.91
CA GLU A 100 -10.83 7.58 -8.84
C GLU A 100 -12.04 6.80 -9.37
N GLU A 101 -11.86 5.53 -9.74
CA GLU A 101 -12.97 4.70 -10.21
C GLU A 101 -13.96 4.38 -9.09
N CYS A 102 -13.51 3.96 -7.90
CA CYS A 102 -14.39 3.68 -6.77
C CYS A 102 -15.20 4.91 -6.34
N MET A 103 -14.61 6.11 -6.42
CA MET A 103 -15.28 7.35 -6.05
C MET A 103 -16.49 7.65 -6.95
N LYS A 104 -16.51 7.19 -8.20
CA LYS A 104 -17.68 7.32 -9.09
C LYS A 104 -18.90 6.55 -8.57
N HIS A 105 -18.67 5.51 -7.76
CA HIS A 105 -19.70 4.61 -7.23
C HIS A 105 -20.06 4.89 -5.77
N ALA A 106 -19.36 5.83 -5.11
CA ALA A 106 -19.50 6.09 -3.67
C ALA A 106 -20.89 6.60 -3.25
N GLY A 107 -21.66 7.20 -4.16
CA GLY A 107 -23.05 7.60 -3.88
C GLY A 107 -24.03 6.42 -3.85
N MET A 108 -23.61 5.25 -4.34
CA MET A 108 -24.43 4.04 -4.46
C MET A 108 -23.92 2.90 -3.57
N SER A 109 -22.63 2.92 -3.19
CA SER A 109 -21.97 1.89 -2.40
C SER A 109 -21.05 2.50 -1.35
N GLU A 110 -21.35 2.23 -0.07
CA GLU A 110 -20.49 2.60 1.05
C GLU A 110 -19.14 1.88 1.00
N ASP A 111 -19.11 0.64 0.48
CA ASP A 111 -17.86 -0.11 0.26
C ASP A 111 -16.96 0.64 -0.74
N ALA A 112 -17.53 1.14 -1.84
CA ALA A 112 -16.78 1.90 -2.83
C ALA A 112 -16.27 3.23 -2.26
N ARG A 113 -17.05 3.91 -1.41
CA ARG A 113 -16.61 5.12 -0.70
C ARG A 113 -15.42 4.85 0.23
N MET A 114 -15.50 3.78 1.02
CA MET A 114 -14.43 3.37 1.94
C MET A 114 -13.18 2.91 1.17
N CYS A 115 -13.36 2.11 0.11
CA CYS A 115 -12.28 1.65 -0.77
C CYS A 115 -11.53 2.83 -1.40
N ALA A 116 -12.25 3.83 -1.92
CA ALA A 116 -11.65 5.01 -2.50
C ALA A 116 -10.74 5.76 -1.50
N GLU A 117 -11.18 5.89 -0.25
CA GLU A 117 -10.38 6.52 0.80
C GLU A 117 -9.15 5.69 1.17
N ALA A 118 -9.30 4.37 1.35
CA ALA A 118 -8.19 3.47 1.65
C ALA A 118 -7.11 3.51 0.54
N CYS A 119 -7.54 3.52 -0.73
CA CYS A 119 -6.65 3.65 -1.88
C CYS A 119 -5.89 4.99 -1.88
N ARG A 120 -6.54 6.12 -1.57
CA ARG A 120 -5.86 7.43 -1.45
C ARG A 120 -4.81 7.42 -0.34
N GLN A 121 -5.15 6.88 0.82
CA GLN A 121 -4.21 6.78 1.94
C GLN A 121 -3.00 5.88 1.60
N CYS A 122 -3.24 4.76 0.89
CA CYS A 122 -2.18 3.89 0.39
C CYS A 122 -1.25 4.62 -0.58
N ALA A 123 -1.81 5.38 -1.54
CA ALA A 123 -1.01 6.17 -2.48
C ALA A 123 -0.15 7.22 -1.75
N MET A 124 -0.74 7.97 -0.81
CA MET A 124 -0.04 8.97 -0.01
C MET A 124 1.08 8.35 0.84
N ALA A 125 0.83 7.21 1.48
CA ALA A 125 1.83 6.53 2.28
C ALA A 125 2.98 5.97 1.43
N CYS A 126 2.68 5.42 0.25
CA CYS A 126 3.70 5.01 -0.71
C CYS A 126 4.59 6.17 -1.15
N GLN A 127 4.00 7.34 -1.44
CA GLN A 127 4.78 8.54 -1.80
C GLN A 127 5.72 8.96 -0.68
N LYS A 128 5.21 9.07 0.55
CA LYS A 128 6.03 9.44 1.72
C LYS A 128 7.19 8.48 1.94
N MET A 129 6.95 7.17 1.77
CA MET A 129 8.00 6.16 1.91
C MET A 129 9.07 6.33 0.82
N MET A 130 8.66 6.53 -0.44
CA MET A 130 9.60 6.81 -1.54
C MET A 130 10.44 8.06 -1.27
N ASP A 131 9.82 9.15 -0.83
CA ASP A 131 10.53 10.40 -0.54
C ASP A 131 11.59 10.20 0.54
N ALA A 132 11.26 9.44 1.60
CA ALA A 132 12.20 9.07 2.64
C ALA A 132 13.35 8.20 2.11
N MET A 133 13.05 7.20 1.27
CA MET A 133 14.05 6.33 0.66
C MET A 133 15.01 7.07 -0.26
N THR A 134 14.55 8.11 -0.95
CA THR A 134 15.38 8.92 -1.86
C THR A 134 16.45 9.71 -1.09
N GLY A 135 16.21 10.00 0.19
CA GLY A 135 17.18 10.62 1.10
C GLY A 135 18.25 9.66 1.65
N MET A 136 18.12 8.36 1.41
CA MET A 136 19.04 7.34 1.90
C MET A 136 20.10 7.06 0.83
N MET A 137 21.31 7.62 1.00
CA MET A 137 22.46 7.17 0.20
C MET A 137 22.74 5.69 0.53
N PRO A 138 22.96 4.82 -0.47
CA PRO A 138 23.46 3.48 -0.21
C PRO A 138 24.84 3.64 0.45
N THR A 139 24.98 3.16 1.68
CA THR A 139 26.32 2.89 2.23
C THR A 139 26.89 1.77 1.38
N SER A 140 27.78 2.15 0.48
CA SER A 140 28.66 1.27 -0.31
C SER A 140 29.27 0.15 0.51
#